data_AF-A0A840CI83-F1
#
_entry.id   AF-A0A840CI83-F1
#
_cell.length_a   1.000
_cell.length_b   1.000
_cell.length_c   1.000
_cell.angle_alpha   90.00
_cell.angle_beta   90.00
_cell.angle_gamma   90.00
#
_symmetry.space_group_name_H-M   'P 1'
#
loop_
_entity.id
_entity.type
_entity.pdbx_description
1 polymer ?
#
loop_
_entity_poly.entity_id
_entity_poly.type
_entity_poly.pdbx_seq_one_letter_code
_entity_poly.pdbx_strand_id
1 'polypeptide(L)'
;MLEISPNKVAHVIVRAREIDAKVGRWDSPGDVADADTILEARAGDATEKELRAFINGLNADEQASLVAVMWIGRDTFGADDLEEAIQTARDEADTPTADYLLGVPLLSDYLESGLEALNYDVTDLEEDLY
;
A
#
# COMPACT_ATOMS: atom_id res chain seq x y z
N MET A 1 -6.58 -4.85 17.90
CA MET A 1 -6.01 -3.48 17.84
C MET A 1 -5.02 -3.44 16.68
N LEU A 2 -4.90 -2.32 15.96
CA LEU A 2 -3.89 -2.15 14.91
C LEU A 2 -2.48 -2.32 15.47
N GLU A 3 -1.70 -3.20 14.86
CA GLU A 3 -0.31 -3.48 15.26
C GLU A 3 0.70 -2.64 14.47
N ILE A 4 0.22 -1.90 13.47
CA ILE A 4 0.96 -0.88 12.73
C ILE A 4 0.44 0.52 13.08
N SER A 5 1.35 1.49 13.15
CA SER A 5 0.96 2.89 13.30
C SER A 5 0.20 3.37 12.07
N PRO A 6 -0.93 4.08 12.23
CA PRO A 6 -1.69 4.64 11.09
C PRO A 6 -0.83 5.54 10.19
N ASN A 7 0.14 6.29 10.74
CA ASN A 7 1.09 7.09 9.95
C ASN A 7 1.96 6.26 9.00
N LYS A 8 2.31 5.03 9.40
CA LYS A 8 3.06 4.12 8.51
C LYS A 8 2.17 3.61 7.37
N VAL A 9 0.88 3.40 7.63
CA VAL A 9 -0.09 3.02 6.59
C VAL A 9 -0.31 4.19 5.63
N ALA A 10 -0.49 5.42 6.15
CA ALA A 10 -0.55 6.64 5.33
C ALA A 10 0.69 6.82 4.45
N HIS A 11 1.89 6.56 4.98
CA HIS A 11 3.11 6.56 4.17
C HIS A 11 3.05 5.57 3.00
N VAL A 12 2.53 4.35 3.22
CA VAL A 12 2.33 3.35 2.16
C VAL A 12 1.30 3.83 1.13
N ILE A 13 0.20 4.45 1.57
CA ILE A 13 -0.85 4.99 0.69
C ILE A 13 -0.26 6.02 -0.28
N VAL A 14 0.48 7.01 0.23
CA VAL A 14 1.09 8.06 -0.60
C VAL A 14 2.01 7.45 -1.65
N ARG A 15 2.90 6.53 -1.24
CA ARG A 15 3.84 5.89 -2.16
C ARG A 15 3.17 4.96 -3.17
N ALA A 16 2.14 4.23 -2.77
CA ALA A 16 1.35 3.38 -3.67
C ALA A 16 0.63 4.23 -4.73
N ARG A 17 0.05 5.36 -4.33
CA ARG A 17 -0.64 6.30 -5.23
C ARG A 17 0.31 6.89 -6.28
N GLU A 18 1.56 7.19 -5.90
CA GLU A 18 2.61 7.62 -6.85
C GLU A 18 2.92 6.55 -7.90
N ILE A 19 2.91 5.27 -7.52
CA ILE A 19 3.14 4.13 -8.42
C ILE A 19 1.92 3.93 -9.35
N ASP A 20 0.71 3.90 -8.80
CA ASP A 20 -0.53 3.68 -9.55
C ASP A 20 -0.80 4.79 -10.58
N ALA A 21 -0.61 6.06 -10.18
CA ALA A 21 -0.72 7.20 -11.09
C ALA A 21 0.24 7.10 -12.28
N LYS A 22 1.41 6.49 -12.06
CA LYS A 22 2.38 6.24 -13.12
C LYS A 22 1.94 5.09 -14.02
N VAL A 23 1.57 3.92 -13.47
CA VAL A 23 1.16 2.75 -14.27
C VAL A 23 0.04 3.11 -15.25
N GLY A 24 -0.97 3.87 -14.82
CA GLY A 24 -2.05 4.32 -15.69
C GLY A 24 -1.60 5.20 -16.87
N ARG A 25 -0.47 5.91 -16.77
CA ARG A 25 0.08 6.72 -17.85
C ARG A 25 0.73 5.87 -18.96
N TRP A 26 1.34 4.75 -18.60
CA TRP A 26 2.07 3.87 -19.53
C TRP A 26 1.19 2.87 -20.29
N ASP A 27 -0.06 2.65 -19.85
CA ASP A 27 -1.01 1.75 -20.51
C ASP A 27 -1.71 2.40 -21.73
N SER A 28 -1.30 3.62 -22.09
CA SER A 28 -1.79 4.32 -23.28
C SER A 28 -1.01 3.90 -24.54
N PRO A 29 -1.68 3.37 -25.59
CA PRO A 29 -0.98 2.96 -26.80
C PRO A 29 -0.49 4.18 -27.59
N GLY A 30 0.81 4.49 -27.50
CA GLY A 30 1.42 5.55 -28.31
C GLY A 30 2.78 6.09 -27.85
N ASP A 31 3.25 5.77 -26.64
CA ASP A 31 4.46 6.40 -26.10
C ASP A 31 5.74 5.84 -26.72
N VAL A 32 6.40 6.68 -27.52
CA VAL A 32 7.79 6.48 -27.94
C VAL A 32 8.70 6.82 -26.75
N ALA A 33 9.69 5.97 -26.47
CA ALA A 33 10.61 6.15 -25.35
C ALA A 33 11.57 7.33 -25.61
N ASP A 34 11.13 8.55 -25.29
CA ASP A 34 11.97 9.75 -25.26
C ASP A 34 12.68 9.90 -23.90
N ALA A 35 13.63 10.83 -23.80
CA ALA A 35 14.45 11.00 -22.59
C ALA A 35 13.62 11.30 -21.32
N ASP A 36 12.52 12.03 -21.47
CA ASP A 36 11.59 12.37 -20.38
C ASP A 36 10.87 11.10 -19.88
N THR A 37 10.32 10.33 -20.81
CA THR A 37 9.70 9.01 -20.63
C THR A 37 10.64 8.06 -19.87
N ILE A 38 11.91 7.94 -20.27
CA ILE A 38 12.91 7.10 -19.58
C ILE A 38 13.17 7.57 -18.15
N LEU A 39 13.25 8.89 -17.92
CA LEU A 39 13.47 9.44 -16.58
C LEU A 39 12.29 9.13 -15.66
N GLU A 40 11.06 9.29 -16.15
CA GLU A 40 9.83 8.97 -15.43
C GLU A 40 9.74 7.47 -15.11
N ALA A 41 10.10 6.60 -16.07
CA ALA A 41 10.20 5.16 -15.88
C ALA A 41 11.18 4.83 -14.72
N ARG A 42 12.36 5.46 -14.71
CA ARG A 42 13.35 5.25 -13.64
C ARG A 42 12.90 5.79 -12.28
N ALA A 43 12.17 6.90 -12.25
CA ALA A 43 11.67 7.48 -11.00
C ALA A 43 10.69 6.54 -10.29
N GLY A 44 9.67 6.03 -11.00
CA GLY A 44 8.76 5.07 -10.36
C GLY A 44 9.38 3.70 -10.03
N ASP A 45 10.42 3.25 -10.76
CA ASP A 45 11.20 2.07 -10.33
C ASP A 45 11.92 2.33 -9.00
N ALA A 46 12.33 3.58 -8.74
CA ALA A 46 12.92 3.97 -7.46
C ALA A 46 11.84 4.03 -6.37
N THR A 47 10.67 4.62 -6.64
CA THR A 47 9.54 4.66 -5.70
C THR A 47 9.08 3.25 -5.30
N GLU A 48 8.92 2.34 -6.26
CA GLU A 48 8.55 0.94 -5.97
C GLU A 48 9.62 0.24 -5.12
N LYS A 49 10.91 0.47 -5.42
CA LYS A 49 12.00 -0.10 -4.61
C LYS A 49 12.04 0.44 -3.20
N GLU A 50 11.81 1.74 -3.03
CA GLU A 50 11.72 2.38 -1.71
C GLU A 50 10.53 1.84 -0.92
N LEU A 51 9.35 1.74 -1.54
CA LEU A 51 8.16 1.19 -0.90
C LEU A 51 8.36 -0.29 -0.53
N ARG A 52 8.93 -1.09 -1.43
CA ARG A 52 9.29 -2.49 -1.16
C ARG A 52 10.24 -2.58 0.04
N ALA A 53 11.27 -1.74 0.10
CA ALA A 53 12.21 -1.71 1.20
C ALA A 53 11.55 -1.29 2.52
N PHE A 54 10.64 -0.32 2.47
CA PHE A 54 9.86 0.12 3.63
C PHE A 54 9.01 -1.02 4.19
N ILE A 55 8.21 -1.69 3.34
CA ILE A 55 7.35 -2.82 3.76
C ILE A 55 8.20 -3.96 4.32
N ASN A 56 9.31 -4.32 3.66
CA ASN A 56 10.22 -5.35 4.16
C ASN A 56 10.92 -4.97 5.48
N GLY A 57 11.01 -3.68 5.79
CA GLY A 57 11.56 -3.17 7.05
C GLY A 57 10.58 -3.19 8.22
N LEU A 58 9.29 -3.39 7.96
CA LEU A 58 8.27 -3.57 9.00
C LEU A 58 8.47 -4.91 9.72
N ASN A 59 8.11 -4.97 10.99
CA ASN A 59 8.08 -6.26 11.70
C ASN A 59 6.90 -7.14 11.22
N ALA A 60 6.90 -8.42 11.58
CA ALA A 60 5.88 -9.37 11.08
C ALA A 60 4.44 -8.97 11.47
N ASP A 61 4.25 -8.39 12.66
CA ASP A 61 2.94 -7.94 13.15
C ASP A 61 2.47 -6.71 12.37
N GLU A 62 3.39 -5.78 12.11
CA GLU A 62 3.12 -4.61 11.26
C GLU A 62 2.79 -5.01 9.82
N GLN A 63 3.49 -5.98 9.26
CA GLN A 63 3.22 -6.50 7.91
C GLN A 63 1.84 -7.17 7.83
N ALA A 64 1.51 -8.03 8.79
CA ALA A 64 0.20 -8.67 8.86
C ALA A 64 -0.92 -7.64 9.05
N SER A 65 -0.69 -6.63 9.91
CA SER A 65 -1.65 -5.55 10.12
C SER A 65 -1.84 -4.69 8.88
N LEU A 66 -0.80 -4.46 8.08
CA LEU A 66 -0.91 -3.74 6.80
C LEU A 66 -1.75 -4.53 5.78
N VAL A 67 -1.54 -5.85 5.69
CA VAL A 67 -2.35 -6.74 4.84
C VAL A 67 -3.81 -6.75 5.28
N ALA A 68 -4.06 -6.83 6.59
CA ALA A 68 -5.42 -6.80 7.15
C ALA A 68 -6.16 -5.50 6.81
N VAL A 69 -5.49 -4.34 6.92
CA VAL A 69 -6.09 -3.05 6.51
C VAL A 69 -6.47 -3.06 5.04
N MET A 70 -5.60 -3.55 4.16
CA MET A 70 -5.89 -3.67 2.72
C MET A 70 -7.09 -4.59 2.48
N TRP A 71 -7.17 -5.73 3.17
CA TRP A 71 -8.32 -6.63 3.04
C TRP A 71 -9.63 -6.03 3.53
N ILE A 72 -9.61 -5.23 4.59
CA ILE A 72 -10.79 -4.51 5.08
C ILE A 72 -11.27 -3.51 4.03
N GLY A 73 -10.37 -2.70 3.46
CA GLY A 73 -10.76 -1.76 2.40
C GLY A 73 -11.18 -2.41 1.08
N ARG A 74 -10.85 -3.70 0.88
CA ARG A 74 -11.35 -4.52 -0.23
C ARG A 74 -12.64 -5.29 0.13
N ASP A 75 -13.26 -5.00 1.27
CA ASP A 75 -14.44 -5.70 1.80
C ASP A 75 -14.25 -7.22 1.93
N THR A 76 -13.01 -7.70 2.09
CA THR A 76 -12.72 -9.13 2.31
C THR A 76 -12.96 -9.50 3.77
N PHE A 77 -12.71 -8.57 4.69
CA PHE A 77 -13.06 -8.64 6.11
C PHE A 77 -13.80 -7.35 6.51
N GLY A 78 -14.63 -7.42 7.55
CA GLY A 78 -15.20 -6.21 8.15
C GLY A 78 -14.22 -5.51 9.10
N ALA A 79 -14.47 -4.23 9.39
CA ALA A 79 -13.71 -3.49 10.40
C ALA A 79 -13.78 -4.16 11.79
N ASP A 80 -14.92 -4.78 12.12
CA ASP A 80 -15.14 -5.53 13.36
C ASP A 80 -14.31 -6.83 13.41
N ASP A 81 -13.87 -7.34 12.26
CA ASP A 81 -13.10 -8.59 12.11
C ASP A 81 -11.58 -8.34 12.03
N LEU A 82 -11.11 -7.15 12.41
CA LEU A 82 -9.70 -6.76 12.29
C LEU A 82 -8.73 -7.78 12.90
N GLU A 83 -9.04 -8.31 14.09
CA GLU A 83 -8.17 -9.27 14.76
C GLU A 83 -8.10 -10.62 14.00
N GLU A 84 -9.21 -11.04 13.40
CA GLU A 84 -9.26 -12.24 12.55
C GLU A 84 -8.50 -12.02 11.24
N ALA A 85 -8.65 -10.84 10.64
CA ALA A 85 -7.92 -10.45 9.43
C ALA A 85 -6.40 -10.45 9.67
N ILE A 86 -5.95 -9.89 10.81
CA ILE A 86 -4.53 -9.89 11.19
C ILE A 86 -4.02 -11.32 11.39
N GLN A 87 -4.77 -12.16 12.11
CA GLN A 87 -4.36 -13.53 12.35
C GLN A 87 -4.29 -14.33 11.05
N THR A 88 -5.27 -14.16 10.17
CA THR A 88 -5.28 -14.78 8.84
C THR A 88 -4.09 -14.31 8.01
N ALA A 89 -3.78 -13.01 8.03
CA ALA A 89 -2.62 -12.47 7.31
C ALA A 89 -1.29 -13.03 7.83
N ARG A 90 -1.16 -13.30 9.13
CA ARG A 90 0.01 -13.99 9.70
C ARG A 90 0.10 -15.44 9.23
N ASP A 91 -1.02 -16.15 9.23
CA ASP A 91 -1.08 -17.57 8.87
C ASP A 91 -0.84 -17.79 7.36
N GLU A 92 -1.26 -16.83 6.53
CA GLU A 92 -1.09 -16.82 5.08
C GLU A 92 0.18 -16.09 4.61
N ALA A 93 1.10 -15.71 5.52
CA ALA A 93 2.36 -15.03 5.18
C ALA A 93 3.41 -15.96 4.54
N ASP A 94 3.04 -16.72 3.51
CA ASP A 94 3.91 -17.64 2.77
C ASP A 94 4.70 -16.94 1.64
N THR A 95 4.21 -15.79 1.19
CA THR A 95 4.81 -14.92 0.18
C THR A 95 5.35 -13.64 0.84
N PRO A 96 6.49 -13.07 0.39
CA PRO A 96 6.96 -11.80 0.90
C PRO A 96 5.86 -10.72 0.83
N THR A 97 5.50 -10.12 1.96
CA THR A 97 4.37 -9.19 2.06
C THR A 97 4.50 -8.01 1.09
N ALA A 98 5.72 -7.52 0.87
CA ALA A 98 5.96 -6.45 -0.10
C ALA A 98 5.61 -6.88 -1.54
N ASP A 99 5.93 -8.11 -1.94
CA ASP A 99 5.60 -8.59 -3.29
C ASP A 99 4.10 -8.86 -3.43
N TYR A 100 3.44 -9.34 -2.36
CA TYR A 100 2.00 -9.49 -2.33
C TYR A 100 1.28 -8.14 -2.48
N LEU A 101 1.59 -7.17 -1.62
CA LEU A 101 0.93 -5.86 -1.60
C LEU A 101 1.21 -5.06 -2.89
N LEU A 102 2.45 -5.00 -3.35
CA LEU A 102 2.80 -4.27 -4.59
C LEU A 102 2.21 -4.91 -5.85
N GLY A 103 1.75 -6.16 -5.78
CA GLY A 103 0.99 -6.81 -6.83
C GLY A 103 -0.51 -6.50 -6.82
N VAL A 104 -1.02 -5.83 -5.77
CA VAL A 104 -2.43 -5.45 -5.65
C VAL A 104 -2.68 -4.17 -6.45
N PRO A 105 -3.54 -4.19 -7.48
CA PRO A 105 -3.95 -2.96 -8.16
C PRO A 105 -4.77 -2.08 -7.22
N LEU A 106 -4.64 -0.75 -7.32
CA LEU A 106 -5.36 0.20 -6.46
C LEU A 106 -5.05 0.00 -4.97
N LEU A 107 -3.81 -0.39 -4.66
CA LEU A 107 -3.39 -0.64 -3.28
C LEU A 107 -3.63 0.59 -2.39
N SER A 108 -3.39 1.80 -2.91
CA SER A 108 -3.62 3.04 -2.17
C SER A 108 -5.08 3.18 -1.75
N ASP A 109 -6.02 2.93 -2.65
CA ASP A 109 -7.45 3.11 -2.42
C ASP A 109 -7.97 2.10 -1.39
N TYR A 110 -7.48 0.86 -1.44
CA TYR A 110 -7.84 -0.16 -0.45
C TYR A 110 -7.27 0.15 0.94
N LEU A 111 -6.04 0.63 1.03
CA LEU A 111 -5.47 1.01 2.33
C LEU A 111 -6.17 2.23 2.94
N GLU A 112 -6.51 3.23 2.11
CA GLU A 112 -7.28 4.41 2.51
C GLU A 112 -8.66 4.00 3.03
N SER A 113 -9.42 3.24 2.22
CA SER A 113 -10.74 2.74 2.61
C SER A 113 -10.69 1.87 3.88
N GLY A 114 -9.63 1.07 4.05
CA GLY A 114 -9.42 0.24 5.23
C GLY A 114 -9.17 1.06 6.49
N LEU A 115 -8.37 2.13 6.41
CA LEU A 115 -8.16 3.06 7.53
C LEU A 115 -9.44 3.81 7.89
N GLU A 116 -10.18 4.31 6.89
CA GLU A 116 -11.47 4.98 7.11
C GLU A 116 -12.49 4.05 7.78
N ALA A 117 -12.59 2.80 7.34
CA ALA A 117 -13.44 1.78 7.95
C ALA A 117 -13.08 1.52 9.42
N LEU A 118 -11.79 1.67 9.77
CA LEU A 118 -11.27 1.56 11.13
C LEU A 118 -11.36 2.88 11.92
N ASN A 119 -12.04 3.89 11.38
CA ASN A 119 -12.25 5.23 11.96
C ASN A 119 -10.97 6.07 12.12
N TYR A 120 -10.01 5.91 11.21
CA TYR A 120 -8.86 6.82 11.08
C TYR A 120 -9.12 7.86 10.00
N ASP A 121 -8.70 9.10 10.26
CA ASP A 121 -8.74 10.17 9.27
C ASP A 121 -7.45 10.12 8.44
N VAL A 122 -7.54 9.63 7.21
CA VAL A 122 -6.37 9.48 6.33
C VAL A 122 -5.79 10.84 5.95
N THR A 123 -6.64 11.87 5.80
CA THR A 123 -6.18 13.21 5.40
C THR A 123 -5.28 13.81 6.50
N ASP A 124 -5.71 13.71 7.75
CA ASP A 124 -4.93 14.18 8.90
C ASP A 124 -3.57 13.46 9.01
N LEU A 125 -3.55 12.15 8.79
CA LEU A 125 -2.33 11.34 8.79
C LEU A 125 -1.38 11.67 7.63
N GLU A 126 -1.92 12.07 6.47
CA GLU A 126 -1.12 12.53 5.33
C GLU A 126 -0.52 13.92 5.56
N GLU A 127 -1.24 14.84 6.23
CA GLU A 127 -0.72 16.16 6.59
C GLU A 127 0.49 16.06 7.52
N ASP A 128 0.49 15.10 8.45
CA ASP A 128 1.60 14.82 9.36
C ASP A 128 2.91 14.34 8.66
N LEU A 129 2.85 14.00 7.38
CA LEU A 129 4.01 13.58 6.59
C LEU A 129 4.78 14.76 5.96
N TYR A 130 4.24 15.98 6.01
CA TYR A 130 4.80 17.20 5.38
C TYR A 130 5.33 18.22 6.39
#